data_AF-A0A7C5T272-F1
#
_entry.id   AF-A0A7C5T272-F1
#
_cell.length_a   1.000
_cell.length_b   1.000
_cell.length_c   1.000
_cell.angle_alpha   90.00
_cell.angle_beta   90.00
_cell.angle_gamma   90.00
#
_symmetry.space_group_name_H-M   'P 1'
#
loop_
_entity.id
_entity.type
_entity.pdbx_description
1 polymer ?
#
loop_
_entity_poly.entity_id
_entity_poly.type
_entity_poly.pdbx_seq_one_letter_code
_entity_poly.pdbx_strand_id
1 'polypeptide(L)' 'MTKWLLTCGVCGNKRVLDVGYNLKEFQHIYIFCKNCNGNTPHKVVGIYENEASSPSTPG' A
#
# COMPACT_ATOMS: atom_id res chain seq x y z
N MET A 1 -4.76 -2.10 13.34
CA MET A 1 -3.37 -2.22 12.90
C MET A 1 -3.23 -1.39 11.61
N THR A 2 -2.05 -0.84 11.31
CA THR A 2 -1.92 0.16 10.24
C THR A 2 -2.01 -0.52 8.88
N LYS A 3 -2.95 -0.07 8.05
CA LYS A 3 -3.08 -0.54 6.68
C LYS A 3 -2.18 0.29 5.78
N TRP A 4 -1.40 -0.36 4.94
CA TRP A 4 -0.45 0.27 4.04
C TRP A 4 -0.83 -0.01 2.59
N LEU A 5 -0.87 1.03 1.77
CA LEU A 5 -1.05 0.90 0.33
C LEU A 5 0.30 0.66 -0.32
N LEU A 6 0.42 -0.45 -1.04
CA LEU A 6 1.62 -0.86 -1.78
C LEU A 6 1.31 -0.94 -3.27
N THR A 7 2.31 -0.64 -4.10
CA THR A 7 2.22 -0.79 -5.57
C THR A 7 3.33 -1.70 -6.07
N CYS A 8 2.99 -2.74 -6.82
CA CYS A 8 3.97 -3.61 -7.47
C CYS A 8 4.83 -2.81 -8.44
N GLY A 9 6.15 -2.88 -8.29
CA GLY A 9 7.11 -2.19 -9.15
C GLY A 9 7.21 -2.78 -10.56
N VAL A 10 6.61 -3.96 -10.81
CA VAL A 10 6.64 -4.66 -12.11
C VAL A 10 5.37 -4.40 -12.91
N CYS A 11 4.19 -4.75 -12.37
CA CYS A 11 2.91 -4.64 -13.09
C CYS A 11 2.02 -3.48 -12.64
N GLY A 12 2.42 -2.71 -11.62
CA GLY A 12 1.63 -1.61 -11.09
C GLY A 12 0.42 -2.02 -10.23
N ASN A 13 0.21 -3.33 -9.98
CA ASN A 13 -0.91 -3.78 -9.15
C ASN A 13 -0.83 -3.19 -7.74
N LYS A 14 -1.95 -2.63 -7.27
CA LYS A 14 -2.08 -2.07 -5.92
C LYS A 14 -2.56 -3.15 -4.94
N ARG A 15 -2.04 -3.14 -3.72
CA ARG A 15 -2.56 -3.97 -2.64
C ARG A 15 -2.49 -3.25 -1.30
N VAL A 16 -3.39 -3.64 -0.39
CA VAL A 16 -3.35 -3.21 0.99
C VAL A 16 -2.65 -4.28 1.83
N LEU A 17 -1.71 -3.87 2.67
CA LEU A 17 -1.01 -4.73 3.62
C LEU A 17 -1.27 -4.21 5.04
N ASP A 18 -1.90 -5.03 5.88
CA ASP A 18 -2.19 -4.71 7.29
C ASP A 18 -1.07 -5.22 8.19
N VAL A 19 -0.24 -4.31 8.71
CA VAL A 19 0.91 -4.63 9.59
C VAL A 19 1.17 -3.51 10.60
N GLY A 20 1.64 -3.87 11.79
CA GLY A 20 1.94 -2.91 12.87
C GLY A 20 3.26 -2.16 12.72
N TYR A 21 4.05 -2.45 11.68
CA TYR A 21 5.37 -1.85 11.47
C TYR A 21 5.29 -0.62 10.55
N ASN A 22 6.21 0.34 10.73
CA ASN A 22 6.30 1.51 9.88
C ASN A 22 6.98 1.19 8.54
N LEU A 23 6.19 1.01 7.48
CA LEU A 23 6.74 0.64 6.18
C LEU A 23 7.52 1.76 5.47
N LYS A 24 7.44 3.02 5.95
CA LYS A 24 8.22 4.13 5.37
C LYS A 24 9.73 3.96 5.52
N GLU A 25 10.17 3.12 6.44
CA GLU A 25 11.60 2.83 6.66
C GLU A 25 12.20 1.98 5.54
N PHE A 26 11.37 1.34 4.71
CA PHE A 26 11.81 0.53 3.59
C PHE A 26 11.65 1.26 2.26
N GLN A 27 12.69 1.26 1.43
CA GLN A 27 12.58 1.75 0.04
C GLN A 27 11.66 0.84 -0.80
N HIS A 28 11.78 -0.48 -0.62
CA HIS A 28 10.99 -1.49 -1.34
C HIS A 28 10.73 -2.70 -0.44
N ILE A 29 9.56 -3.30 -0.60
CA ILE A 29 9.15 -4.52 0.11
C ILE A 29 9.00 -5.65 -0.91
N TYR A 30 9.65 -6.78 -0.68
CA TYR A 30 9.51 -7.96 -1.51
C TYR A 30 8.36 -8.84 -1.01
N ILE A 31 7.32 -8.96 -1.84
CA ILE A 31 6.11 -9.71 -1.52
C ILE A 31 5.54 -10.32 -2.80
N PHE A 32 4.80 -11.42 -2.64
CA PHE A 32 4.14 -12.08 -3.76
C PHE A 32 3.10 -11.17 -4.42
N CYS A 33 3.21 -11.03 -5.75
CA CYS A 33 2.25 -10.35 -6.60
C CYS A 33 1.43 -11.38 -7.39
N LYS A 34 0.11 -11.39 -7.17
CA LYS A 34 -0.80 -12.30 -7.90
C LYS A 34 -0.79 -12.07 -9.42
N ASN A 35 -0.65 -10.82 -9.86
CA ASN A 35 -0.65 -10.49 -11.28
C ASN A 35 0.65 -10.89 -11.99
N CYS A 36 1.79 -10.85 -11.29
CA CYS A 36 3.08 -11.30 -11.84
C CYS A 36 3.33 -12.78 -11.61
N ASN A 37 2.53 -13.42 -10.75
CA ASN A 37 2.72 -14.80 -10.28
C ASN A 37 4.13 -15.05 -9.69
N GLY A 38 4.63 -14.10 -8.88
CA GLY A 38 5.96 -14.20 -8.31
C GLY A 38 6.24 -13.13 -7.25
N ASN A 39 7.38 -13.26 -6.58
CA ASN A 39 7.84 -12.24 -5.62
C ASN A 39 8.40 -11.05 -6.37
N THR A 40 7.82 -9.87 -6.15
CA THR A 40 8.23 -8.64 -6.82
C THR A 40 8.47 -7.53 -5.81
N PRO A 41 9.36 -6.56 -6.12
CA PRO A 41 9.50 -5.38 -5.29
C PRO A 41 8.20 -4.55 -5.36
N HIS A 42 7.68 -4.16 -4.21
CA HIS A 42 6.56 -3.24 -4.10
C HIS A 42 7.02 -1.95 -3.44
N LYS A 43 6.57 -0.83 -4.00
CA LYS A 43 6.78 0.51 -3.45
C LYS A 43 5.70 0.81 -2.43
N VAL A 44 6.08 1.38 -1.29
CA VAL A 44 5.16 1.86 -0.26
C VAL A 44 4.59 3.19 -0.73
N VAL A 45 3.29 3.25 -0.99
CA VAL A 45 2.61 4.47 -1.44
C VAL A 45 2.25 5.35 -0.23
N GLY A 46 1.79 4.73 0.84
CA GLY A 46 1.37 5.44 2.06
C GLY A 46 0.50 4.58 2.95
N ILE A 47 -0.12 5.22 3.93
CA ILE A 47 -1.13 4.60 4.77
C ILE A 47 -2.43 4.54 3.96
N TYR A 48 -3.10 3.39 4.00
CA TYR A 48 -4.41 3.23 3.39
C TYR A 48 -5.46 3.84 4.33
N GLU A 49 -5.81 5.09 4.07
CA GLU A 49 -6.96 5.73 4.68
C GLU A 49 -8.21 5.24 3.96
N ASN A 50 -9.03 4.45 4.66
CA ASN A 50 -10.36 4.13 4.17
C ASN A 50 -11.18 5.40 4.30
N GLU A 51 -11.60 6.02 3.19
CA GLU A 51 -12.48 7.19 3.20
C GLU A 51 -13.77 6.87 3.98
N ALA A 52 -13.73 7.19 5.26
CA ALA A 52 -14.88 7.21 6.15
C ALA A 52 -14.74 8.46 7.04
N SER A 53 -14.68 9.63 6.40
CA SER A 53 -15.27 10.91 6.85
C SER A 53 -14.75 12.04 5.98
N SER A 54 -15.48 12.35 4.91
CA SER A 54 -15.59 13.74 4.47
C SER A 54 -16.61 14.42 5.38
N PRO A 55 -16.28 15.49 6.12
CA PRO A 55 -17.17 16.62 6.23
C PRO A 55 -16.88 17.53 5.04
N SER A 56 -17.65 17.34 3.97
CA SER A 56 -17.84 18.38 2.97
C SER A 56 -18.49 19.58 3.64
N THR A 57 -17.78 20.69 3.77
CA THR A 57 -18.41 22.01 3.88
C THR A 57 -17.54 23.04 3.17
N PRO A 58 -17.91 23.48 1.96
CA PRO A 58 -17.48 24.78 1.46
C PRO A 58 -18.27 25.87 2.20
N GLY A 59 -17.56 26.87 2.72
CA GLY A 59 -18.11 28.15 3.17
C GLY A 59 -17.76 29.25 2.19
#